data_AF-R9J831-F1
#
_entry.id   AF-R9J831-F1
#
_cell.length_a   1.000
_cell.length_b   1.000
_cell.length_c   1.000
_cell.angle_alpha   90.00
_cell.angle_beta   90.00
_cell.angle_gamma   90.00
#
_symmetry.space_group_name_H-M   'P 1'
#
loop_
_entity.id
_entity.type
_entity.pdbx_description
1 polymer ?
#
loop_
_entity_poly.entity_id
_entity_poly.type
_entity_poly.pdbx_seq_one_letter_code
_entity_poly.pdbx_strand_id
1 'polypeptide(L)'
;MKFVIDEIEVQMCITYVTGRTAVGTIKGVWHNAQAPLIGQHYHVELDIYAPADAGISGLERSKRRCPSVHFDGQNVLFHGICEDIDETVYYVRFDLDWLEMIEINELAVLYTKGECMSFSAGYYFIEIYPYTI
;
A
#
# COMPACT_ATOMS: atom_id res chain seq x y z
N MET A 1 5.09 5.25 7.58
CA MET A 1 6.08 5.17 6.48
C MET A 1 6.48 6.56 5.96
N LYS A 2 7.66 6.70 5.35
CA LYS A 2 8.07 7.91 4.61
C LYS A 2 7.50 7.96 3.19
N PHE A 3 6.99 9.13 2.79
CA PHE A 3 6.35 9.34 1.49
C PHE A 3 6.76 10.69 0.90
N VAL A 4 7.16 10.70 -0.38
CA VAL A 4 7.52 11.90 -1.14
C VAL A 4 6.51 12.12 -2.25
N ILE A 5 5.84 13.27 -2.24
CA ILE A 5 4.83 13.60 -3.25
C ILE A 5 5.51 13.96 -4.56
N ASP A 6 5.15 13.29 -5.64
CA ASP A 6 5.63 13.60 -7.00
C ASP A 6 4.58 14.33 -7.83
N GLU A 7 3.29 14.01 -7.62
CA GLU A 7 2.18 14.57 -8.37
C GLU A 7 0.95 14.79 -7.48
N ILE A 8 0.18 15.83 -7.80
CA ILE A 8 -1.08 16.16 -7.14
C ILE A 8 -2.14 16.38 -8.22
N GLU A 9 -3.26 15.67 -8.10
CA GLU A 9 -4.42 15.82 -8.98
C GLU A 9 -5.64 16.16 -8.14
N VAL A 10 -6.43 17.16 -8.57
CA VAL A 10 -7.68 17.52 -7.90
C VAL A 10 -8.85 17.25 -8.83
N GLN A 11 -9.75 16.35 -8.41
CA GLN A 11 -10.94 15.99 -9.18
C GLN A 11 -12.16 15.99 -8.26
N MET A 12 -13.23 16.71 -8.63
CA MET A 12 -14.48 16.75 -7.85
C MET A 12 -14.27 17.08 -6.35
N CYS A 13 -13.37 18.02 -6.05
CA CYS A 13 -12.97 18.41 -4.68
C CYS A 13 -12.22 17.34 -3.87
N ILE A 14 -11.83 16.23 -4.48
CA ILE A 14 -10.95 15.21 -3.90
C ILE A 14 -9.53 15.47 -4.36
N THR A 15 -8.58 15.44 -3.42
CA THR A 15 -7.15 15.56 -3.71
C THR A 15 -6.55 14.16 -3.80
N TYR A 16 -5.98 13.82 -4.93
CA TYR A 16 -5.20 12.61 -5.13
C TYR A 16 -3.73 12.96 -5.15
N VAL A 17 -2.91 12.11 -4.56
CA VAL A 17 -1.46 12.24 -4.58
C VAL A 17 -0.84 10.99 -5.13
N THR A 18 0.14 11.16 -6.02
CA THR A 18 1.08 10.11 -6.41
C THR A 18 2.41 10.42 -5.76
N GLY A 19 3.02 9.42 -5.11
CA GLY A 19 4.29 9.62 -4.46
C GLY A 19 5.10 8.34 -4.31
N ARG A 20 6.35 8.51 -3.91
CA ARG A 20 7.33 7.44 -3.73
C ARG A 20 7.58 7.14 -2.26
N THR A 21 7.65 5.85 -1.97
CA THR A 21 8.15 5.25 -0.73
C THR A 21 9.53 4.61 -0.99
N ALA A 22 10.13 4.00 0.02
CA ALA A 22 11.37 3.23 -0.14
C ALA A 22 11.20 1.99 -1.06
N VAL A 23 9.98 1.47 -1.19
CA VAL A 23 9.71 0.22 -1.89
C VAL A 23 8.84 0.39 -3.14
N GLY A 24 8.49 1.63 -3.50
CA GLY A 24 7.90 1.97 -4.79
C GLY A 24 6.85 3.06 -4.73
N THR A 25 5.98 3.09 -5.74
CA THR A 25 5.07 4.22 -6.01
C THR A 25 3.64 3.88 -5.62
N ILE A 26 2.98 4.82 -4.94
CA ILE A 26 1.58 4.73 -4.52
C ILE A 26 0.84 5.94 -5.08
N LYS A 27 -0.39 5.71 -5.53
CA LYS A 27 -1.38 6.77 -5.71
C LYS A 27 -2.54 6.52 -4.74
N GLY A 28 -3.04 7.57 -4.12
CA GLY A 28 -4.15 7.49 -3.17
C GLY A 28 -4.84 8.83 -2.96
N VAL A 29 -5.90 8.81 -2.17
CA VAL A 29 -6.66 9.98 -1.73
C VAL A 29 -5.95 10.62 -0.55
N TRP A 30 -5.69 11.92 -0.63
CA TRP A 30 -5.06 12.66 0.45
C TRP A 30 -6.07 13.13 1.49
N HIS A 31 -5.86 12.73 2.74
CA HIS A 31 -6.71 13.10 3.87
C HIS A 31 -5.93 13.97 4.87
N ASN A 32 -5.85 15.26 4.57
CA ASN A 32 -5.41 16.27 5.53
C ASN A 32 -6.03 17.64 5.23
N ALA A 33 -6.20 18.45 6.28
CA ALA A 33 -6.64 19.84 6.12
C ALA A 33 -5.60 20.70 5.38
N GLN A 34 -4.32 20.39 5.57
CA GLN A 34 -3.23 21.02 4.84
C GLN A 34 -3.05 20.36 3.47
N ALA A 35 -3.00 21.18 2.43
CA ALA A 35 -2.71 20.73 1.07
C ALA A 35 -1.30 20.10 0.99
N PRO A 36 -1.13 18.99 0.23
CA PRO A 36 0.17 18.40 0.01
C PRO A 36 1.03 19.31 -0.87
N LEU A 37 2.35 19.19 -0.74
CA LEU A 37 3.33 19.90 -1.57
C LEU A 37 4.22 18.91 -2.31
N ILE A 38 4.38 19.12 -3.63
CA ILE A 38 5.28 18.32 -4.47
C ILE A 38 6.72 18.45 -3.97
N GLY A 39 7.43 17.32 -3.92
CA GLY A 39 8.81 17.20 -3.46
C GLY A 39 8.97 17.19 -1.94
N GLN A 40 7.90 17.43 -1.17
CA GLN A 40 7.97 17.40 0.29
C GLN A 40 7.90 15.97 0.82
N HIS A 41 8.64 15.74 1.91
CA HIS A 41 8.61 14.50 2.68
C HIS A 41 7.51 14.55 3.74
N TYR A 42 6.75 13.47 3.82
CA TYR A 42 5.73 13.24 4.84
C TYR A 42 5.99 11.89 5.52
N HIS A 43 5.60 11.81 6.79
CA HIS A 43 5.27 10.54 7.40
C HIS A 43 3.77 10.32 7.21
N VAL A 44 3.40 9.16 6.67
CA VAL A 44 2.01 8.84 6.37
C VAL A 44 1.62 7.45 6.87
N GLU A 45 0.34 7.30 7.17
CA GLU A 45 -0.38 6.04 7.35
C GLU A 45 -1.33 5.84 6.16
N LEU A 46 -1.67 4.58 5.90
CA LEU A 46 -2.61 4.20 4.85
C LEU A 46 -3.83 3.54 5.48
N ASP A 47 -5.00 3.82 4.91
CA ASP A 47 -6.14 2.90 4.99
C ASP A 47 -6.40 2.34 3.58
N ILE A 48 -6.43 1.01 3.47
CA ILE A 48 -6.59 0.30 2.20
C ILE A 48 -7.91 -0.47 2.23
N TYR A 49 -8.89 0.00 1.45
CA TYR A 49 -10.21 -0.61 1.38
C TYR A 49 -10.32 -1.55 0.18
N ALA A 50 -11.15 -2.58 0.36
CA ALA A 50 -11.44 -3.59 -0.66
C ALA A 50 -10.20 -4.15 -1.39
N PRO A 51 -9.12 -4.54 -0.66
CA PRO A 51 -7.99 -5.17 -1.29
C PRO A 51 -8.41 -6.49 -1.94
N ALA A 52 -7.90 -6.75 -3.13
CA ALA A 52 -8.12 -7.98 -3.87
C ALA A 52 -6.83 -8.80 -3.92
N ASP A 53 -6.95 -10.13 -3.81
CA ASP A 53 -5.81 -11.02 -4.05
C ASP A 53 -5.31 -10.81 -5.47
N ALA A 54 -4.04 -10.42 -5.61
CA ALA A 54 -3.45 -10.20 -6.93
C ALA A 54 -2.89 -11.49 -7.53
N GLY A 55 -2.88 -12.58 -6.76
CA GLY A 55 -2.33 -13.86 -7.18
C GLY A 55 -0.81 -13.80 -7.30
N ILE A 56 -0.14 -14.81 -6.76
CA ILE A 56 1.30 -14.97 -6.88
C ILE A 56 1.57 -16.46 -6.94
N SER A 57 2.33 -16.89 -7.95
CA SER A 57 2.67 -18.30 -8.11
C SER A 57 3.49 -18.79 -6.91
N GLY A 58 3.33 -20.05 -6.49
CA GLY A 58 4.01 -20.57 -5.30
C GLY A 58 5.55 -20.44 -5.33
N LEU A 59 6.16 -20.40 -6.52
CA LEU A 59 7.59 -20.17 -6.69
C LEU A 59 7.99 -18.70 -6.40
N GLU A 60 7.12 -17.75 -6.76
CA GLU A 60 7.32 -16.32 -6.54
C GLU A 60 7.06 -15.92 -5.08
N ARG A 61 6.16 -16.63 -4.38
CA ARG A 61 5.95 -16.47 -2.92
C ARG A 61 7.24 -16.65 -2.11
N SER A 62 8.18 -17.44 -2.65
CA SER A 62 9.45 -17.81 -2.02
C SER A 62 10.68 -16.97 -2.43
N LYS A 63 10.58 -15.98 -3.35
CA LYS A 63 11.78 -15.29 -3.90
C LYS A 63 11.68 -13.75 -4.17
N ARG A 64 12.72 -13.07 -3.65
CA ARG A 64 13.52 -11.88 -4.09
C ARG A 64 12.90 -10.53 -4.48
N ARG A 65 11.61 -10.38 -4.80
CA ARG A 65 11.05 -9.05 -5.20
C ARG A 65 10.06 -8.45 -4.18
N CYS A 66 10.26 -8.80 -2.91
CA CYS A 66 9.42 -8.36 -1.81
C CYS A 66 10.32 -7.79 -0.71
N PRO A 67 9.96 -6.65 -0.10
CA PRO A 67 8.76 -5.83 -0.36
C PRO A 67 8.87 -4.92 -1.61
N SER A 68 7.75 -4.68 -2.29
CA SER A 68 7.66 -3.72 -3.40
C SER A 68 6.23 -3.23 -3.63
N VAL A 69 6.07 -2.01 -4.18
CA VAL A 69 4.77 -1.43 -4.51
C VAL A 69 4.80 -0.74 -5.88
N HIS A 70 3.75 -0.93 -6.67
CA HIS A 70 3.68 -0.39 -8.03
C HIS A 70 2.30 0.16 -8.36
N PHE A 71 2.25 1.38 -8.86
CA PHE A 71 1.04 1.99 -9.42
C PHE A 71 1.02 1.82 -10.94
N ASP A 72 -0.02 1.17 -11.48
CA ASP A 72 -0.16 0.86 -12.92
C ASP A 72 -1.01 1.87 -13.71
N GLY A 73 -1.45 2.95 -13.06
CA GLY A 73 -2.37 3.94 -13.62
C GLY A 73 -3.80 3.86 -13.07
N GLN A 74 -4.20 2.71 -12.53
CA GLN A 74 -5.54 2.50 -11.96
C GLN A 74 -5.49 1.83 -10.58
N ASN A 75 -4.62 0.85 -10.41
CA ASN A 75 -4.46 0.09 -9.18
C ASN A 75 -3.05 0.27 -8.64
N VAL A 76 -2.95 0.16 -7.31
CA VAL A 76 -1.68 -0.02 -6.63
C VAL A 76 -1.56 -1.50 -6.29
N LEU A 77 -0.50 -2.13 -6.81
CA LEU A 77 -0.12 -3.50 -6.54
C LEU A 77 0.91 -3.50 -5.40
N PHE A 78 0.59 -4.26 -4.36
CA PHE A 78 1.38 -4.39 -3.15
C PHE A 78 1.97 -5.79 -3.06
N HIS A 79 3.28 -5.85 -2.83
CA HIS A 79 4.00 -7.05 -2.45
C HIS A 79 4.66 -6.81 -1.10
N GLY A 80 4.20 -7.51 -0.07
CA GLY A 80 4.74 -7.38 1.28
C GLY A 80 4.97 -8.73 1.93
N ILE A 81 5.69 -8.76 3.04
CA ILE A 81 5.96 -9.98 3.79
C ILE A 81 4.84 -10.17 4.81
N CYS A 82 4.18 -11.33 4.79
CA CYS A 82 3.26 -11.71 5.85
C CYS A 82 4.05 -11.88 7.16
N GLU A 83 3.98 -10.90 8.04
CA GLU A 83 4.70 -10.90 9.31
C GLU A 83 3.94 -11.67 10.38
N ASP A 84 2.63 -11.55 10.40
CA ASP A 84 1.76 -12.30 11.30
C ASP A 84 0.35 -12.46 10.74
N ILE A 85 -0.44 -13.33 11.37
CA ILE A 85 -1.82 -13.63 10.98
C ILE A 85 -2.67 -13.72 12.23
N ASP A 86 -3.77 -12.97 12.27
CA ASP A 86 -4.82 -13.08 13.28
C ASP A 86 -6.16 -13.36 12.60
N GLU A 87 -6.67 -14.58 12.74
CA GLU A 87 -7.87 -15.08 12.06
C GLU A 87 -7.86 -14.83 10.54
N THR A 88 -8.59 -13.82 10.06
CA THR A 88 -8.69 -13.42 8.63
C THR A 88 -7.85 -12.19 8.29
N VAL A 89 -7.15 -11.62 9.27
CA VAL A 89 -6.35 -10.40 9.13
C VAL A 89 -4.87 -10.75 9.00
N TYR A 90 -4.24 -10.24 7.95
CA TYR A 90 -2.82 -10.40 7.68
C TYR A 90 -2.07 -9.14 8.06
N TYR A 91 -1.03 -9.27 8.88
CA TYR A 91 -0.09 -8.19 9.16
C TYR A 91 1.01 -8.23 8.10
N VAL A 92 1.03 -7.24 7.21
CA VAL A 92 1.89 -7.23 6.03
C VAL A 92 2.96 -6.14 6.16
N ARG A 93 4.22 -6.56 6.18
CA ARG A 93 5.41 -5.71 6.36
C ARG A 93 5.98 -5.29 5.00
N PHE A 94 6.19 -3.99 4.83
CA PHE A 94 6.78 -3.39 3.62
C PHE A 94 8.11 -2.68 3.88
N ASP A 95 8.32 -2.14 5.08
CA ASP A 95 9.59 -1.55 5.51
C ASP A 95 9.65 -1.56 7.05
N LEU A 96 10.80 -1.21 7.63
CA LEU A 96 11.00 -1.13 9.08
C LEU A 96 9.94 -0.25 9.76
N ASP A 97 9.50 0.83 9.10
CA ASP A 97 8.50 1.78 9.59
C ASP A 97 7.13 1.67 8.86
N TRP A 98 6.88 0.52 8.22
CA TRP A 98 5.66 0.29 7.44
C TRP A 98 5.10 -1.14 7.61
N LEU A 99 4.02 -1.23 8.37
CA LEU A 99 3.20 -2.43 8.59
C LEU A 99 1.75 -2.07 8.31
N GLU A 100 1.05 -2.91 7.53
CA GLU A 100 -0.37 -2.74 7.24
C GLU A 100 -1.18 -3.94 7.73
N MET A 101 -2.42 -3.69 8.14
CA MET A 101 -3.40 -4.72 8.46
C MET A 101 -4.29 -4.93 7.25
N ILE A 102 -4.23 -6.12 6.65
CA ILE A 102 -4.89 -6.42 5.39
C ILE A 102 -5.89 -7.55 5.60
N GLU A 103 -7.16 -7.27 5.36
CA GLU A 103 -8.23 -8.25 5.31
C GLU A 103 -8.72 -8.41 3.87
N ILE A 104 -8.55 -9.61 3.30
CA ILE A 104 -9.02 -9.94 1.95
C ILE A 104 -10.09 -11.03 2.08
N ASN A 105 -11.31 -10.69 1.70
CA ASN A 105 -12.48 -11.57 1.83
C ASN A 105 -12.35 -12.87 1.02
N GLU A 106 -11.71 -12.80 -0.16
CA GLU A 106 -11.59 -13.92 -1.09
C GLU A 106 -10.13 -14.10 -1.50
N LEU A 107 -9.44 -15.00 -0.81
CA LEU A 107 -8.08 -15.42 -1.15
C LEU A 107 -8.10 -16.67 -2.02
N ALA A 108 -7.31 -16.68 -3.10
CA ALA A 108 -7.14 -17.88 -3.91
C ALA A 108 -6.39 -18.97 -3.14
N VAL A 109 -5.44 -18.56 -2.29
CA VAL A 109 -4.67 -19.45 -1.40
C VAL A 109 -4.28 -18.67 -0.15
N LEU A 110 -4.41 -19.30 1.03
CA LEU A 110 -3.96 -18.74 2.30
C LEU A 110 -2.44 -18.49 2.30
N TYR A 111 -2.02 -17.42 2.96
CA TYR A 111 -0.60 -17.12 3.16
C TYR A 111 -0.13 -17.64 4.52
N THR A 112 1.16 -17.90 4.64
CA THR A 112 1.83 -18.24 5.89
C THR A 112 2.89 -17.20 6.24
N LYS A 113 3.22 -17.12 7.54
CA LYS A 113 4.23 -16.20 8.05
C LYS A 113 5.56 -16.36 7.31
N GLY A 114 6.11 -15.24 6.85
CA GLY A 114 7.34 -15.15 6.06
C GLY A 114 7.15 -15.26 4.55
N GLU A 115 5.95 -15.61 4.07
CA GLU A 115 5.67 -15.60 2.63
C GLU A 115 5.44 -14.20 2.10
N CYS A 116 5.78 -14.00 0.83
CA CYS A 116 5.37 -12.81 0.09
C CYS A 116 3.87 -12.88 -0.22
N MET A 117 3.13 -11.92 0.32
CA MET A 117 1.73 -11.66 0.05
C MET A 117 1.60 -10.63 -1.08
N SER A 118 0.67 -10.88 -2.01
CA SER A 118 0.42 -10.02 -3.15
C SER A 118 -1.04 -9.62 -3.21
N PHE A 119 -1.34 -8.33 -3.18
CA PHE A 119 -2.69 -7.82 -3.29
C PHE A 119 -2.72 -6.49 -4.02
N SER A 120 -3.88 -6.11 -4.54
CA SER A 120 -4.06 -4.81 -5.19
C SER A 120 -5.27 -4.09 -4.67
N ALA A 121 -5.24 -2.76 -4.77
CA ALA A 121 -6.40 -1.91 -4.51
C ALA A 121 -6.44 -0.79 -5.55
N GLY A 122 -7.65 -0.40 -5.97
CA GLY A 122 -7.82 0.79 -6.80
C GLY A 122 -7.35 2.04 -6.05
N TYR A 123 -6.71 2.99 -6.73
CA TYR A 123 -6.15 4.16 -6.03
C TYR A 123 -7.20 5.01 -5.31
N TYR A 124 -8.46 4.92 -5.72
CA TYR A 124 -9.60 5.58 -5.06
C TYR A 124 -9.95 4.97 -3.69
N PHE A 125 -9.48 3.76 -3.40
CA PHE A 125 -9.71 3.01 -2.16
C PHE A 125 -8.49 3.00 -1.24
N ILE A 126 -7.53 3.89 -1.48
CA ILE A 126 -6.33 4.05 -0.66
C ILE A 126 -6.37 5.46 -0.09
N GLU A 127 -6.60 5.58 1.21
CA GLU A 127 -6.57 6.86 1.92
C GLU A 127 -5.17 7.07 2.51
N ILE A 128 -4.62 8.27 2.35
CA ILE A 128 -3.26 8.65 2.75
C ILE A 128 -3.36 9.75 3.80
N TYR A 129 -2.93 9.42 5.02
CA TYR A 129 -3.00 10.30 6.19
C TYR A 129 -1.61 10.74 6.62
N PRO A 130 -1.21 11.98 6.34
CA PRO A 130 0.05 12.49 6.87
C PRO A 130 -0.06 12.80 8.37
N TYR A 131 1.03 12.56 9.09
CA TYR A 131 1.17 12.87 10.50
C TYR A 131 2.55 13.47 10.82
N THR A 132 2.66 14.03 12.02
CA THR A 132 3.91 14.57 12.58
C THR A 132 4.39 13.66 13.71
N ILE A 133 5.69 13.39 13.76
CA ILE A 133 6.37 12.66 14.84
C ILE A 133 6.80 13.61 15.95
#